data_AF-A0A1B8E8J1-F1
#
_entry.id   AF-A0A1B8E8J1-F1
#
_cell.length_a   1.000
_cell.length_b   1.000
_cell.length_c   1.000
_cell.angle_alpha   90.00
_cell.angle_beta   90.00
_cell.angle_gamma   90.00
#
_symmetry.space_group_name_H-M   'P 1'
#
loop_
_entity.id
_entity.type
_entity.pdbx_description
1 polymer ?
#
loop_
_entity_poly.entity_id
_entity_poly.type
_entity_poly.pdbx_seq_one_letter_code
_entity_poly.pdbx_strand_id
1 'polypeptide(L)'
;MTENLSNATGGTADELRSQWANPGDILSLLLLIGGDIVQKAIAQLVGCKVHLPTRKSPGLSVAPVAFSFGWVAYAFSNLLSAIGDKRLMPTADCPSMVVNCSNGFARETQSWALGRLLRDHETRSTVDARSQEEGGRAESLRIDIFTFGPVTGPSYDLVWWLGWATILTQIMVAVAPWVLYGDWGAMMVTLCGNLLAAVTCALPQWTQEKWAGRKLDKGKVTCLTRGNGSLHIMVFISSKGSWDLESLARGFSVPRLETRWISLALAVLWTGLLISVSGLKEHAWFLVGIGGIGMLQNVCAAGASREPSASDFHFTQFARAPTIIGRRQTYDDDKDANVKLKEDLETLEGLDKWALNNSKKDSPELPPQVVPMPQWLSSMSAYDGIPGWLEPIKPEHVDAAADAALQRHFGFGEATVNDIIYAVGVHGALMELEKWVPTAGLAMVQIFFPSGLSYNDQSIRDNVHKKFWKRAYYTAAATDNGNEALVNLLLEKGADVDSKDSYGRTPLSWATEKGNEAAVKLLLEKGATVDSTDISIVERCYHGLQGTGTRL
;
A
#
# COMPACT_ATOMS: atom_id res chain seq x y z
N MET A 1 39.54 71.49 -3.23
CA MET A 1 39.32 70.54 -4.34
C MET A 1 40.33 69.43 -4.18
N THR A 2 39.87 68.19 -4.40
CA THR A 2 40.62 66.91 -4.44
C THR A 2 41.15 66.33 -3.13
N GLU A 3 40.25 65.74 -2.34
CA GLU A 3 40.45 64.45 -1.67
C GLU A 3 39.07 64.04 -1.10
N ASN A 4 38.68 62.76 -1.23
CA ASN A 4 37.40 62.12 -0.84
C ASN A 4 36.44 61.73 -1.96
N LEU A 5 36.90 60.96 -2.96
CA LEU A 5 35.97 60.25 -3.87
C LEU A 5 36.60 59.00 -4.52
N SER A 6 37.31 58.16 -3.75
CA SER A 6 37.89 56.91 -4.29
C SER A 6 37.57 55.61 -3.54
N ASN A 7 36.69 55.59 -2.52
CA ASN A 7 36.44 54.38 -1.73
C ASN A 7 34.98 53.91 -1.73
N ALA A 8 34.34 53.79 -2.90
CA ALA A 8 32.97 53.26 -2.96
C ALA A 8 32.63 52.47 -4.23
N THR A 9 33.55 51.65 -4.75
CA THR A 9 33.21 50.60 -5.72
C THR A 9 34.01 49.33 -5.42
N GLY A 10 33.78 48.72 -4.26
CA GLY A 10 34.01 47.28 -4.15
C GLY A 10 33.00 46.62 -5.09
N GLY A 11 33.46 46.01 -6.17
CA GLY A 11 32.56 45.40 -7.14
C GLY A 11 31.76 44.28 -6.46
N THR A 12 30.54 44.00 -6.93
CA THR A 12 29.73 42.86 -6.45
C THR A 12 30.54 41.54 -6.43
N ALA A 13 31.53 41.40 -7.31
CA ALA A 13 32.46 40.28 -7.32
C ALA A 13 33.40 40.22 -6.09
N ASP A 14 33.86 41.36 -5.58
CA ASP A 14 34.72 41.44 -4.39
C ASP A 14 33.91 41.21 -3.11
N GLU A 15 32.68 41.72 -3.05
CA GLU A 15 31.73 41.41 -1.98
C GLU A 15 31.39 39.92 -1.98
N LEU A 16 31.05 39.33 -3.13
CA LEU A 16 30.83 37.90 -3.25
C LEU A 16 32.09 37.12 -2.84
N ARG A 17 33.27 37.48 -3.33
CA ARG A 17 34.53 36.80 -2.96
C ARG A 17 34.80 36.89 -1.46
N SER A 18 34.47 38.00 -0.81
CA SER A 18 34.62 38.15 0.64
C SER A 18 33.63 37.28 1.42
N GLN A 19 32.38 37.17 0.95
CA GLN A 19 31.37 36.26 1.53
C GLN A 19 31.74 34.79 1.34
N TRP A 20 32.28 34.42 0.18
CA TRP A 20 32.80 33.06 -0.07
C TRP A 20 34.11 32.79 0.70
N ALA A 21 34.89 33.81 1.04
CA ALA A 21 36.09 33.64 1.85
C ALA A 21 35.75 33.38 3.33
N ASN A 22 34.71 34.01 3.87
CA ASN A 22 34.28 33.80 5.25
C ASN A 22 32.75 33.66 5.37
N PRO A 23 32.19 32.43 5.27
CA PRO A 23 30.75 32.19 5.18
C PRO A 23 30.01 32.30 6.53
N GLY A 24 30.48 33.13 7.47
CA GLY A 24 29.92 33.24 8.82
C GLY A 24 28.40 33.50 8.84
N ASP A 25 27.88 34.28 7.89
CA ASP A 25 26.45 34.59 7.78
C ASP A 25 25.62 33.50 7.06
N ILE A 26 26.25 32.61 6.29
CA ILE A 26 25.58 31.51 5.55
C ILE A 26 25.10 30.41 6.51
N LEU A 27 25.70 30.31 7.70
CA LEU A 27 25.27 29.42 8.77
C LEU A 27 23.78 29.63 9.12
N SER A 28 23.31 30.88 9.06
CA SER A 28 21.91 31.24 9.29
C SER A 28 20.94 30.66 8.24
N LEU A 29 21.38 30.56 6.99
CA LEU A 29 20.60 29.96 5.89
C LEU A 29 20.61 28.44 5.94
N LEU A 30 21.75 27.85 6.32
CA LEU A 30 21.88 26.40 6.52
C LEU A 30 21.02 25.86 7.67
N LEU A 31 20.68 26.70 8.65
CA LEU A 31 19.73 26.39 9.73
C LEU A 31 18.27 26.31 9.26
N LEU A 32 17.91 27.09 8.23
CA LEU A 32 16.55 27.13 7.69
C LEU A 32 16.19 25.80 6.99
N ILE A 33 17.19 25.08 6.51
CA ILE A 33 17.02 23.90 5.67
C ILE A 33 17.33 22.64 6.49
N GLY A 34 16.33 21.78 6.70
CA GLY A 34 16.58 20.38 7.01
C GLY A 34 16.08 19.83 8.35
N GLY A 35 15.29 20.57 9.12
CA GLY A 35 14.66 20.02 10.34
C GLY A 35 13.83 18.75 10.06
N ASP A 36 13.05 18.76 8.98
CA ASP A 36 12.26 17.60 8.55
C ASP A 36 13.12 16.43 8.05
N ILE A 37 14.25 16.74 7.40
CA ILE A 37 15.21 15.75 6.91
C ILE A 37 15.82 15.02 8.11
N VAL A 38 16.21 15.77 9.14
CA VAL A 38 16.72 15.22 10.40
C VAL A 38 15.66 14.33 11.05
N GLN A 39 14.40 14.78 11.15
CA GLN A 39 13.32 13.96 11.73
C GLN A 39 13.14 12.63 11.00
N LYS A 40 13.13 12.65 9.66
CA LYS A 40 13.00 11.44 8.83
C LYS A 40 14.22 10.53 8.95
N ALA A 41 15.43 11.09 9.02
CA ALA A 41 16.66 10.33 9.23
C ALA A 41 16.67 9.61 10.58
N ILE A 42 16.22 10.27 11.66
CA ILE A 42 16.06 9.67 12.98
C ILE A 42 15.03 8.54 12.94
N ALA A 43 13.83 8.81 12.40
CA ALA A 43 12.76 7.82 12.28
C ALA A 43 13.23 6.55 11.55
N GLN A 44 14.05 6.74 10.52
CA GLN A 44 14.63 5.65 9.74
C GLN A 44 15.65 4.83 10.53
N LEU A 45 16.63 5.47 11.16
CA LEU A 45 17.74 4.79 11.83
C LEU A 45 17.44 4.31 13.26
N VAL A 46 16.38 4.81 13.88
CA VAL A 46 15.97 4.44 15.24
C VAL A 46 15.70 2.95 15.38
N GLY A 47 16.23 2.39 16.48
CA GLY A 47 15.73 1.20 17.13
C GLY A 47 16.66 0.00 17.20
N CYS A 48 17.89 0.13 16.72
CA CYS A 48 18.97 -0.77 17.12
C CYS A 48 19.30 -0.55 18.61
N LYS A 49 19.22 -1.60 19.42
CA LYS A 49 19.55 -1.54 20.84
C LYS A 49 20.98 -2.00 21.07
N VAL A 50 21.79 -1.14 21.68
CA VAL A 50 23.14 -1.47 22.12
C VAL A 50 23.09 -1.81 23.61
N HIS A 51 23.52 -3.01 23.96
CA HIS A 51 23.67 -3.43 25.36
C HIS A 51 25.09 -3.12 25.80
N LEU A 52 25.24 -2.33 26.87
CA LEU A 52 26.56 -2.20 27.49
C LEU A 52 26.98 -3.54 28.11
N PRO A 53 28.29 -3.85 28.13
CA PRO A 53 28.81 -5.10 28.71
C PRO A 53 28.59 -5.22 30.24
N THR A 54 28.05 -4.20 30.90
CA THR A 54 27.72 -4.21 32.33
C THR A 54 26.35 -4.84 32.59
N ARG A 55 26.38 -5.93 33.37
CA ARG A 55 25.29 -6.85 33.73
C ARG A 55 24.06 -6.10 34.26
N LYS A 56 22.99 -6.03 33.45
CA LYS A 56 21.62 -5.47 33.71
C LYS A 56 21.36 -3.98 33.40
N SER A 57 22.07 -3.36 32.47
CA SER A 57 21.64 -2.04 31.96
C SER A 57 20.50 -2.17 30.93
N PRO A 58 19.46 -1.32 30.97
CA PRO A 58 18.43 -1.29 29.92
C PRO A 58 19.10 -0.93 28.59
N GLY A 59 18.86 -1.72 27.54
CA GLY A 59 19.46 -1.50 26.22
C GLY A 59 19.14 -0.10 25.69
N LEU A 60 20.18 0.67 25.37
CA LEU A 60 20.02 2.03 24.86
C LEU A 60 19.71 1.96 23.36
N SER A 61 18.64 2.61 22.94
CA SER A 61 18.34 2.77 21.52
C SER A 61 19.33 3.76 20.92
N VAL A 62 20.10 3.35 19.93
CA VAL A 62 21.09 4.21 19.28
C VAL A 62 20.77 4.34 17.80
N ALA A 63 20.72 5.59 17.33
CA ALA A 63 20.57 5.92 15.92
C ALA A 63 21.74 6.83 15.49
N PRO A 64 22.63 6.37 14.60
CA PRO A 64 23.80 7.13 14.17
C PRO A 64 23.37 8.17 13.13
N VAL A 65 22.89 9.32 13.61
CA VAL A 65 22.55 10.47 12.79
C VAL A 65 23.60 11.54 13.04
N ALA A 66 24.31 11.96 12.00
CA ALA A 66 25.43 12.88 12.13
C ALA A 66 24.96 14.31 12.45
N PHE A 67 25.80 15.06 13.15
CA PHE A 67 25.54 16.47 13.43
C PHE A 67 25.44 17.28 12.12
N SER A 68 24.42 18.13 12.04
CA SER A 68 24.19 19.08 10.95
C SER A 68 23.50 20.34 11.50
N PHE A 69 23.56 21.46 10.79
CA PHE A 69 22.90 22.69 11.28
C PHE A 69 21.37 22.57 11.35
N GLY A 70 20.73 21.72 10.54
CA GLY A 70 19.29 21.45 10.62
C GLY A 70 18.77 20.89 11.95
N TRP A 71 19.64 20.44 12.86
CA TRP A 71 19.24 19.95 14.19
C TRP A 71 18.66 21.04 15.09
N VAL A 72 19.06 22.29 14.92
CA VAL A 72 18.52 23.41 15.72
C VAL A 72 17.05 23.64 15.36
N ALA A 73 16.73 23.70 14.07
CA ALA A 73 15.35 23.79 13.60
C ALA A 73 14.53 22.58 14.06
N TYR A 74 15.11 21.38 13.93
CA TYR A 74 14.47 20.16 14.42
C TYR A 74 14.20 20.20 15.93
N ALA A 75 15.08 20.77 16.75
CA ALA A 75 14.89 20.83 18.20
C ALA A 75 13.61 21.59 18.62
N PHE A 76 13.29 22.67 17.92
CA PHE A 76 12.04 23.41 18.15
C PHE A 76 10.82 22.66 17.61
N SER A 77 10.92 22.04 16.43
CA SER A 77 9.84 21.17 15.91
C SER A 77 9.58 19.96 16.84
N ASN A 78 10.63 19.37 17.39
CA ASN A 78 10.58 18.29 18.37
C ASN A 78 9.92 18.75 19.67
N LEU A 79 10.26 19.94 20.16
CA LEU A 79 9.60 20.53 21.33
C LEU A 79 8.11 20.79 21.09
N LEU A 80 7.76 21.35 19.93
CA LEU A 80 6.38 21.61 19.54
C LEU A 80 5.58 20.30 19.45
N SER A 81 6.12 19.27 18.79
CA SER A 81 5.42 17.98 18.66
C SER A 81 5.33 17.23 19.99
N ALA A 82 6.34 17.33 20.86
CA ALA A 82 6.29 16.75 22.20
C ALA A 82 5.24 17.40 23.12
N ILE A 83 5.00 18.72 22.97
CA ILE A 83 4.00 19.47 23.74
C ILE A 83 2.59 19.32 23.13
N GLY A 84 2.46 19.51 21.82
CA GLY A 84 1.19 19.51 21.10
C GLY A 84 0.69 18.10 20.81
N ASP A 85 1.36 17.41 19.89
CA ASP A 85 0.90 16.10 19.39
C ASP A 85 1.22 14.94 20.35
N LYS A 86 2.14 15.17 21.30
CA LYS A 86 2.69 14.17 22.23
C LYS A 86 3.31 12.97 21.52
N ARG A 87 3.89 13.22 20.34
CA ARG A 87 4.61 12.24 19.51
C ARG A 87 5.89 12.84 18.96
N LEU A 88 6.86 11.99 18.62
CA LEU A 88 8.11 12.39 17.97
C LEU A 88 8.19 11.86 16.53
N MET A 89 7.57 10.70 16.29
CA MET A 89 7.55 10.03 15.01
C MET A 89 6.77 10.88 13.98
N PRO A 90 7.32 11.09 12.78
CA PRO A 90 6.59 11.75 11.71
C PRO A 90 5.37 10.93 11.29
N THR A 91 4.45 11.57 10.55
CA THR A 91 3.27 10.88 9.98
C THR A 91 3.69 9.80 8.99
N ALA A 92 2.76 8.93 8.62
CA ALA A 92 3.00 7.92 7.60
C ALA A 92 3.63 8.54 6.33
N ASP A 93 4.75 7.98 5.87
CA ASP A 93 5.53 8.54 4.75
C ASP A 93 4.80 8.41 3.41
N CYS A 94 3.99 7.35 3.26
CA CYS A 94 3.04 7.23 2.16
C CYS A 94 1.66 6.83 2.69
N PRO A 95 0.57 7.29 2.03
CA PRO A 95 -0.77 6.83 2.36
C PRO A 95 -0.83 5.32 2.13
N SER A 96 -1.22 4.57 3.14
CA SER A 96 -1.34 3.13 3.09
C SER A 96 -2.47 2.69 4.01
N MET A 97 -3.06 1.55 3.71
CA MET A 97 -4.09 0.92 4.52
C MET A 97 -3.78 -0.53 4.76
N VAL A 98 -4.08 -0.98 5.97
CA VAL A 98 -4.04 -2.39 6.36
C VAL A 98 -5.46 -2.91 6.33
N VAL A 99 -5.67 -3.98 5.56
CA VAL A 99 -6.92 -4.70 5.44
C VAL A 99 -6.75 -6.01 6.20
N ASN A 100 -7.64 -6.26 7.15
CA ASN A 100 -7.71 -7.58 7.75
C ASN A 100 -8.49 -8.50 6.80
N CYS A 101 -7.79 -9.50 6.28
CA CYS A 101 -8.34 -10.31 5.21
C CYS A 101 -9.30 -11.39 5.75
N SER A 102 -9.45 -11.57 7.06
CA SER A 102 -10.44 -12.49 7.65
C SER A 102 -11.84 -11.87 7.79
N ASN A 103 -11.94 -10.55 7.97
CA ASN A 103 -13.20 -9.83 8.18
C ASN A 103 -13.45 -8.72 7.15
N GLY A 104 -12.52 -8.46 6.23
CA GLY A 104 -12.64 -7.39 5.22
C GLY A 104 -12.44 -5.98 5.78
N PHE A 105 -12.13 -5.82 7.08
CA PHE A 105 -12.05 -4.50 7.69
C PHE A 105 -10.74 -3.78 7.30
N ALA A 106 -10.88 -2.63 6.65
CA ALA A 106 -9.75 -1.78 6.27
C ALA A 106 -9.53 -0.62 7.25
N ARG A 107 -8.26 -0.32 7.51
CA ARG A 107 -7.81 0.80 8.36
C ARG A 107 -6.75 1.60 7.64
N GLU A 108 -6.87 2.91 7.65
CA GLU A 108 -5.77 3.79 7.26
C GLU A 108 -4.61 3.67 8.24
N THR A 109 -3.40 3.66 7.68
CA THR A 109 -2.16 3.47 8.43
C THR A 109 -1.56 4.82 8.80
N GLN A 110 -1.44 5.07 10.10
CA GLN A 110 -0.70 6.21 10.66
C GLN A 110 0.75 5.85 11.02
N SER A 111 1.11 4.56 10.91
CA SER A 111 2.46 4.09 11.18
C SER A 111 3.44 4.49 10.09
N TRP A 112 4.47 5.24 10.47
CA TRP A 112 5.60 5.56 9.61
C TRP A 112 6.30 4.30 9.07
N ALA A 113 6.49 3.28 9.91
CA ALA A 113 7.22 2.07 9.55
C ALA A 113 6.50 1.25 8.45
N LEU A 114 5.16 1.16 8.52
CA LEU A 114 4.35 0.46 7.52
C LEU A 114 4.26 1.21 6.20
N GLY A 115 4.08 2.53 6.23
CA GLY A 115 4.11 3.35 5.01
C GLY A 115 5.47 3.23 4.31
N ARG A 116 6.55 3.27 5.09
CA ARG A 116 7.90 3.12 4.54
C ARG A 116 8.14 1.73 3.95
N LEU A 117 7.66 0.69 4.64
CA LEU A 117 7.72 -0.68 4.15
C LEU A 117 7.04 -0.82 2.77
N LEU A 118 5.84 -0.24 2.62
CA LEU A 118 5.11 -0.30 1.36
C LEU A 118 5.86 0.43 0.24
N ARG A 119 6.28 1.68 0.45
CA ARG A 119 6.90 2.45 -0.65
C ARG A 119 8.31 1.97 -0.98
N ASP A 120 9.06 1.41 -0.02
CA ASP A 120 10.35 0.76 -0.29
C ASP A 120 10.17 -0.56 -1.06
N HIS A 121 9.03 -1.25 -0.88
CA HIS A 121 8.67 -2.41 -1.68
C HIS A 121 8.26 -2.01 -3.11
N GLU A 122 7.40 -1.01 -3.28
CA GLU A 122 7.01 -0.49 -4.61
C GLU A 122 8.22 -0.03 -5.42
N THR A 123 9.19 0.62 -4.78
CA THR A 123 10.42 1.10 -5.44
C THR A 123 11.29 -0.07 -5.94
N ARG A 124 11.32 -1.18 -5.20
CA ARG A 124 12.07 -2.39 -5.59
C ARG A 124 11.35 -3.24 -6.63
N SER A 125 10.02 -3.25 -6.57
CA SER A 125 9.16 -4.14 -7.32
C SER A 125 8.40 -3.40 -8.44
N THR A 126 9.06 -2.52 -9.21
CA THR A 126 8.36 -1.61 -10.13
C THR A 126 7.40 -2.32 -11.09
N VAL A 127 6.19 -1.78 -11.18
CA VAL A 127 5.12 -2.23 -12.08
C VAL A 127 5.05 -1.29 -13.27
N ASP A 128 5.09 -1.84 -14.50
CA ASP A 128 5.00 -1.03 -15.71
C ASP A 128 3.59 -1.11 -16.31
N ALA A 129 2.81 -0.05 -16.07
CA ALA A 129 1.42 0.05 -16.51
C ALA A 129 1.26 0.44 -17.99
N ARG A 130 2.36 0.82 -18.68
CA ARG A 130 2.31 1.20 -20.10
C ARG A 130 1.87 0.03 -20.96
N SER A 131 1.13 0.32 -22.03
CA SER A 131 0.66 -0.70 -22.98
C SER A 131 1.84 -1.39 -23.65
N GLN A 132 1.63 -2.60 -24.17
CA GLN A 132 2.66 -3.31 -24.92
C GLN A 132 3.06 -2.54 -26.20
N GLU A 133 2.12 -1.80 -26.80
CA GLU A 133 2.36 -0.96 -27.98
C GLU A 133 3.34 0.19 -27.71
N GLU A 134 3.34 0.74 -26.49
CA GLU A 134 4.29 1.77 -26.03
C GLU A 134 5.62 1.16 -25.51
N GLY A 135 5.79 -0.15 -25.63
CA GLY A 135 6.95 -0.89 -25.11
C GLY A 135 6.90 -1.15 -23.60
N GLY A 136 5.72 -1.09 -22.98
CA GLY A 136 5.48 -1.40 -21.57
C GLY A 136 5.11 -2.87 -21.30
N ARG A 137 5.02 -3.25 -20.02
CA ARG A 137 4.64 -4.62 -19.60
C ARG A 137 3.12 -4.82 -19.42
N ALA A 138 2.32 -3.78 -19.59
CA ALA A 138 0.86 -3.77 -19.41
C ALA A 138 0.40 -4.38 -18.09
N GLU A 139 1.15 -4.15 -17.00
CA GLU A 139 0.87 -4.70 -15.69
C GLU A 139 -0.15 -3.81 -14.95
N SER A 140 -1.27 -4.41 -14.54
CA SER A 140 -2.41 -3.73 -13.91
C SER A 140 -2.44 -3.90 -12.38
N LEU A 141 -1.89 -4.99 -11.85
CA LEU A 141 -1.82 -5.25 -10.41
C LEU A 141 -0.70 -6.24 -10.12
N ARG A 142 0.11 -5.97 -9.11
CA ARG A 142 1.12 -6.88 -8.57
C ARG A 142 0.78 -7.22 -7.12
N ILE A 143 0.68 -8.51 -6.85
CA ILE A 143 0.40 -9.07 -5.53
C ILE A 143 1.59 -9.91 -5.12
N ASP A 144 2.26 -9.51 -4.04
CA ASP A 144 3.37 -10.27 -3.46
C ASP A 144 2.94 -10.87 -2.11
N ILE A 145 3.12 -12.18 -1.95
CA ILE A 145 2.68 -12.93 -0.76
C ILE A 145 3.91 -13.25 0.11
N PHE A 146 3.82 -12.88 1.39
CA PHE A 146 4.90 -12.98 2.35
C PHE A 146 4.47 -13.77 3.59
N THR A 147 5.38 -14.58 4.12
CA THR A 147 5.23 -15.21 5.44
C THR A 147 5.97 -14.37 6.47
N PHE A 148 5.24 -13.91 7.48
CA PHE A 148 5.77 -12.99 8.48
C PHE A 148 6.20 -13.73 9.75
N GLY A 149 7.50 -13.68 10.01
CA GLY A 149 8.18 -14.39 11.09
C GLY A 149 8.09 -13.68 12.45
N PRO A 150 8.61 -14.33 13.52
CA PRO A 150 8.65 -13.74 14.84
C PRO A 150 9.64 -12.56 14.92
N VAL A 151 9.38 -11.66 15.86
CA VAL A 151 10.19 -10.46 16.09
C VAL A 151 11.54 -10.81 16.74
N THR A 152 12.65 -10.56 16.04
CA THR A 152 14.02 -10.82 16.53
C THR A 152 14.84 -9.55 16.81
N GLY A 153 14.39 -8.38 16.36
CA GLY A 153 15.10 -7.10 16.41
C GLY A 153 15.60 -6.65 15.04
N PRO A 154 15.85 -5.34 14.86
CA PRO A 154 16.32 -4.80 13.58
C PRO A 154 17.76 -5.23 13.26
N SER A 155 18.02 -5.54 11.99
CA SER A 155 19.37 -5.82 11.49
C SER A 155 20.18 -4.53 11.27
N TYR A 156 21.49 -4.65 11.33
CA TYR A 156 22.41 -3.59 10.95
C TYR A 156 22.61 -3.61 9.43
N ASP A 157 22.38 -2.47 8.79
CA ASP A 157 22.57 -2.30 7.36
C ASP A 157 23.65 -1.25 7.05
N LEU A 158 23.96 -1.09 5.77
CA LEU A 158 24.99 -0.16 5.31
C LEU A 158 24.63 1.30 5.66
N VAL A 159 23.36 1.68 5.60
CA VAL A 159 22.91 3.05 5.94
C VAL A 159 23.16 3.35 7.42
N TRP A 160 22.97 2.37 8.30
CA TRP A 160 23.28 2.52 9.72
C TRP A 160 24.79 2.66 9.97
N TRP A 161 25.62 1.85 9.30
CA TRP A 161 27.09 1.99 9.39
C TRP A 161 27.61 3.30 8.79
N LEU A 162 26.98 3.78 7.73
CA LEU A 162 27.32 5.05 7.10
C LEU A 162 27.22 6.21 8.10
N GLY A 163 26.21 6.21 8.97
CA GLY A 163 26.07 7.22 10.03
C GLY A 163 27.24 7.25 11.02
N TRP A 164 27.76 6.09 11.41
CA TRP A 164 28.96 6.04 12.26
C TRP A 164 30.22 6.48 11.51
N ALA A 165 30.35 6.06 10.26
CA ALA A 165 31.47 6.48 9.40
C ALA A 165 31.49 8.01 9.19
N THR A 166 30.33 8.64 9.03
CA THR A 166 30.25 10.10 8.89
C THR A 166 30.54 10.83 10.19
N ILE A 167 30.04 10.36 11.34
CA ILE A 167 30.40 10.94 12.65
C ILE A 167 31.92 10.86 12.87
N LEU A 168 32.54 9.73 12.57
CA LEU A 168 34.00 9.58 12.66
C LEU A 168 34.72 10.55 11.72
N THR A 169 34.25 10.66 10.47
CA THR A 169 34.81 11.59 9.47
C THR A 169 34.68 13.04 9.94
N GLN A 170 33.55 13.43 10.54
CA GLN A 170 33.35 14.77 11.11
C GLN A 170 34.36 15.06 12.21
N ILE A 171 34.59 14.11 13.13
CA ILE A 171 35.58 14.26 14.20
C ILE A 171 36.99 14.42 13.59
N MET A 172 37.34 13.61 12.58
CA MET A 172 38.64 13.71 11.91
C MET A 172 38.86 15.07 11.24
N VAL A 173 37.84 15.59 10.53
CA VAL A 173 37.90 16.93 9.93
C VAL A 173 37.98 18.02 11.00
N ALA A 174 37.28 17.85 12.12
CA ALA A 174 37.26 18.82 13.22
C ALA A 174 38.57 18.89 14.02
N VAL A 175 39.41 17.85 13.95
CA VAL A 175 40.75 17.84 14.57
C VAL A 175 41.75 18.69 13.76
N ALA A 176 41.55 18.84 12.44
CA ALA A 176 42.51 19.56 11.60
C ALA A 176 42.73 21.04 12.00
N PRO A 177 41.69 21.85 12.30
CA PRO A 177 41.88 23.21 12.80
C PRO A 177 42.65 23.29 14.11
N TRP A 178 42.42 22.32 15.01
CA TRP A 178 43.10 22.27 16.29
C TRP A 178 44.60 21.99 16.11
N VAL A 179 44.96 21.04 15.25
CA VAL A 179 46.37 20.68 15.01
C VAL A 179 47.12 21.72 14.19
N LEU A 180 46.48 22.33 13.19
CA LEU A 180 47.13 23.25 12.27
C LEU A 180 47.17 24.70 12.76
N TYR A 181 46.09 25.16 13.42
CA TYR A 181 45.91 26.57 13.80
C TYR A 181 45.78 26.78 15.31
N GLY A 182 45.74 25.70 16.10
CA GLY A 182 45.51 25.80 17.55
C GLY A 182 44.06 26.15 17.93
N ASP A 183 43.12 26.10 16.97
CA ASP A 183 41.71 26.43 17.21
C ASP A 183 40.89 25.17 17.56
N TRP A 184 40.51 25.07 18.83
CA TRP A 184 39.67 23.99 19.38
C TRP A 184 38.16 24.21 19.17
N GLY A 185 37.74 25.36 18.64
CA GLY A 185 36.33 25.73 18.51
C GLY A 185 35.54 24.76 17.65
N ALA A 186 36.03 24.43 16.46
CA ALA A 186 35.36 23.51 15.54
C ALA A 186 35.19 22.09 16.13
N MET A 187 36.20 21.60 16.85
CA MET A 187 36.15 20.30 17.54
C MET A 187 35.09 20.30 18.65
N MET A 188 35.08 21.34 19.50
CA MET A 188 34.11 21.46 20.59
C MET A 188 32.67 21.48 20.07
N VAL A 189 32.41 22.28 19.03
CA VAL A 189 31.09 22.35 18.39
C VAL A 189 30.66 21.00 17.82
N THR A 190 31.57 20.29 17.15
CA THR A 190 31.28 18.99 16.54
C THR A 190 31.00 17.91 17.58
N LEU A 191 31.78 17.88 18.67
CA LEU A 191 31.57 16.93 19.76
C LEU A 191 30.26 17.21 20.52
N CYS A 192 29.99 18.48 20.85
CA CYS A 192 28.74 18.89 21.49
C CYS A 192 27.54 18.62 20.59
N GLY A 193 27.62 18.96 19.30
CA GLY A 193 26.55 18.70 18.34
C GLY A 193 26.23 17.22 18.19
N ASN A 194 27.25 16.36 18.06
CA ASN A 194 27.05 14.91 18.00
C ASN A 194 26.52 14.32 19.32
N LEU A 195 26.94 14.86 20.47
CA LEU A 195 26.40 14.46 21.77
C LEU A 195 24.91 14.82 21.89
N LEU A 196 24.52 16.05 21.54
CA LEU A 196 23.12 16.48 21.56
C LEU A 196 22.26 15.66 20.58
N ALA A 197 22.78 15.36 19.39
CA ALA A 197 22.13 14.47 18.42
C ALA A 197 21.93 13.06 19.01
N ALA A 198 22.97 12.49 19.62
CA ALA A 198 22.90 11.17 20.25
C ALA A 198 21.88 11.11 21.40
N VAL A 199 21.83 12.14 22.26
CA VAL A 199 20.82 12.23 23.34
C VAL A 199 19.41 12.31 22.77
N THR A 200 19.21 13.07 21.70
CA THR A 200 17.90 13.20 21.03
C THR A 200 17.46 11.87 20.42
N CYS A 201 18.37 11.13 19.78
CA CYS A 201 18.13 9.81 19.22
C CYS A 201 17.91 8.72 20.30
N ALA A 202 18.49 8.89 21.49
CA ALA A 202 18.40 7.94 22.59
C ALA A 202 17.06 7.98 23.34
N LEU A 203 16.19 8.94 23.03
CA LEU A 203 14.87 9.05 23.64
C LEU A 203 14.04 7.76 23.39
N PRO A 204 13.58 7.06 24.45
CA PRO A 204 12.84 5.80 24.30
C PRO A 204 11.53 5.94 23.50
N GLN A 205 10.97 7.16 23.50
CA GLN A 205 9.72 7.51 22.83
C GLN A 205 9.74 7.14 21.34
N TRP A 206 10.86 7.38 20.66
CA TRP A 206 11.04 7.03 19.25
C TRP A 206 10.79 5.55 18.95
N THR A 207 11.41 4.67 19.73
CA THR A 207 11.25 3.23 19.54
C THR A 207 9.85 2.74 19.90
N GLN A 208 9.20 3.37 20.87
CA GLN A 208 7.85 3.00 21.31
C GLN A 208 6.79 3.42 20.28
N GLU A 209 7.01 4.55 19.61
CA GLU A 209 6.14 5.01 18.53
C GLU A 209 6.36 4.23 17.24
N LYS A 210 7.62 3.95 16.88
CA LYS A 210 7.95 3.18 15.68
C LYS A 210 7.31 1.79 15.70
N TRP A 211 7.27 1.14 16.85
CA TRP A 211 6.68 -0.19 17.05
C TRP A 211 5.57 -0.20 18.11
N ALA A 212 4.59 0.70 17.95
CA ALA A 212 3.42 0.81 18.84
C ALA A 212 2.43 -0.39 18.77
N GLY A 213 2.80 -1.48 18.09
CA GLY A 213 1.96 -2.65 17.88
C GLY A 213 2.04 -3.69 19.01
N ARG A 214 1.05 -4.58 19.06
CA ARG A 214 1.10 -5.80 19.89
C ARG A 214 1.76 -6.94 19.11
N LYS A 215 2.29 -7.92 19.83
CA LYS A 215 2.69 -9.20 19.23
C LYS A 215 1.47 -10.10 19.10
N LEU A 216 1.48 -10.90 18.05
CA LEU A 216 0.35 -11.72 17.66
C LEU A 216 0.40 -13.09 18.38
N ASP A 217 -0.72 -13.49 19.00
CA ASP A 217 -0.82 -14.78 19.71
C ASP A 217 -1.19 -15.95 18.79
N LYS A 218 -1.97 -15.68 17.73
CA LYS A 218 -2.48 -16.65 16.74
C LYS A 218 -2.26 -16.11 15.34
N GLY A 219 -1.95 -16.98 14.37
CA GLY A 219 -1.71 -16.55 13.00
C GLY A 219 -2.87 -15.75 12.39
N LYS A 220 -2.53 -14.77 11.54
CA LYS A 220 -3.47 -13.80 10.99
C LYS A 220 -3.04 -13.38 9.59
N VAL A 221 -4.00 -13.23 8.68
CA VAL A 221 -3.75 -12.77 7.32
C VAL A 221 -4.13 -11.30 7.22
N THR A 222 -3.17 -10.47 6.82
CA THR A 222 -3.35 -9.02 6.67
C THR A 222 -2.76 -8.56 5.35
N CYS A 223 -3.43 -7.64 4.69
CA CYS A 223 -3.10 -7.16 3.36
C CYS A 223 -2.74 -5.67 3.51
N LEU A 224 -1.63 -5.22 2.91
CA LEU A 224 -1.15 -3.82 2.93
C LEU A 224 -1.16 -3.28 1.50
N THR A 225 -1.83 -2.15 1.30
CA THR A 225 -1.97 -1.52 -0.03
C THR A 225 -2.16 -0.01 0.13
N ARG A 226 -2.02 0.78 -0.95
CA ARG A 226 -2.44 2.19 -0.94
C ARG A 226 -3.95 2.36 -1.10
N GLY A 227 -4.67 1.31 -1.47
CA GLY A 227 -6.10 1.33 -1.73
C GLY A 227 -6.42 1.37 -3.23
N ASN A 228 -7.59 1.90 -3.58
CA ASN A 228 -8.05 1.95 -4.96
C ASN A 228 -7.09 2.75 -5.86
N GLY A 229 -6.88 2.27 -7.09
CA GLY A 229 -5.95 2.85 -8.06
C GLY A 229 -4.47 2.50 -7.84
N SER A 230 -4.15 1.73 -6.79
CA SER A 230 -2.79 1.28 -6.54
C SER A 230 -2.44 0.01 -7.34
N LEU A 231 -1.21 -0.09 -7.80
CA LEU A 231 -0.75 -1.25 -8.58
C LEU A 231 -0.16 -2.36 -7.69
N HIS A 232 -0.19 -2.18 -6.36
CA HIS A 232 0.54 -3.01 -5.41
C HIS A 232 -0.31 -3.48 -4.24
N ILE A 233 -0.26 -4.79 -3.98
CA ILE A 233 -0.80 -5.43 -2.79
C ILE A 233 0.28 -6.30 -2.17
N MET A 234 0.58 -6.07 -0.90
CA MET A 234 1.42 -6.97 -0.11
C MET A 234 0.53 -7.80 0.81
N VAL A 235 0.60 -9.11 0.71
CA VAL A 235 -0.18 -10.02 1.56
C VAL A 235 0.74 -10.64 2.60
N PHE A 236 0.40 -10.48 3.88
CA PHE A 236 1.17 -11.00 5.00
C PHE A 236 0.44 -12.14 5.69
N ILE A 237 1.02 -13.33 5.64
CA ILE A 237 0.60 -14.49 6.42
C ILE A 237 1.42 -14.49 7.71
N SER A 238 0.82 -13.98 8.78
CA SER A 238 1.48 -13.79 10.07
C SER A 238 1.48 -15.04 10.94
N SER A 239 2.62 -15.30 11.58
CA SER A 239 2.80 -16.42 12.52
C SER A 239 2.80 -15.93 13.99
N LYS A 240 2.75 -16.87 14.94
CA LYS A 240 2.79 -16.52 16.37
C LYS A 240 4.09 -15.77 16.71
N GLY A 241 3.95 -14.64 17.41
CA GLY A 241 5.09 -13.81 17.84
C GLY A 241 5.51 -12.74 16.84
N SER A 242 4.85 -12.63 15.68
CA SER A 242 5.02 -11.52 14.74
C SER A 242 4.30 -10.25 15.22
N TRP A 243 4.56 -9.11 14.60
CA TRP A 243 3.79 -7.88 14.87
C TRP A 243 2.35 -7.99 14.35
N ASP A 244 1.37 -7.55 15.12
CA ASP A 244 -0.01 -7.39 14.65
C ASP A 244 -0.12 -6.08 13.84
N LEU A 245 -0.09 -6.20 12.51
CA LEU A 245 -0.06 -5.06 11.60
C LEU A 245 -1.28 -4.12 11.76
N GLU A 246 -2.44 -4.64 12.18
CA GLU A 246 -3.61 -3.80 12.48
C GLU A 246 -3.39 -2.89 13.69
N SER A 247 -2.79 -3.43 14.75
CA SER A 247 -2.46 -2.64 15.94
C SER A 247 -1.36 -1.62 15.62
N LEU A 248 -0.39 -2.03 14.82
CA LEU A 248 0.70 -1.17 14.38
C LEU A 248 0.19 -0.03 13.50
N ALA A 249 -0.78 -0.29 12.60
CA ALA A 249 -1.38 0.71 11.72
C ALA A 249 -2.02 1.89 12.47
N ARG A 250 -2.55 1.66 13.67
CA ARG A 250 -3.16 2.73 14.49
C ARG A 250 -2.13 3.66 15.15
N GLY A 251 -0.90 3.21 15.37
CA GLY A 251 0.22 4.08 15.79
C GLY A 251 0.13 4.72 17.18
N PHE A 252 -0.68 4.22 18.12
CA PHE A 252 -0.80 4.82 19.45
C PHE A 252 0.31 4.35 20.40
N SER A 253 1.25 5.24 20.73
CA SER A 253 2.17 5.05 21.87
C SER A 253 1.67 5.80 23.10
N VAL A 254 2.12 5.38 24.29
CA VAL A 254 1.84 6.11 25.53
C VAL A 254 2.80 7.30 25.60
N PRO A 255 2.30 8.56 25.68
CA PRO A 255 3.16 9.73 25.71
C PRO A 255 3.92 9.82 27.03
N ARG A 256 5.23 10.03 26.96
CA ARG A 256 6.09 10.20 28.15
C ARG A 256 6.22 11.66 28.54
N LEU A 257 6.04 11.94 29.84
CA LEU A 257 6.26 13.28 30.42
C LEU A 257 7.73 13.68 30.37
N GLU A 258 8.63 12.73 30.57
CA GLU A 258 10.09 12.93 30.53
C GLU A 258 10.54 13.54 29.20
N THR A 259 9.96 13.06 28.08
CA THR A 259 10.29 13.53 26.73
C THR A 259 10.07 15.03 26.57
N ARG A 260 9.05 15.62 27.22
CA ARG A 260 8.77 17.06 27.11
C ARG A 260 9.88 17.90 27.73
N TRP A 261 10.29 17.54 28.95
CA TRP A 261 11.34 18.25 29.66
C TRP A 261 12.71 18.06 29.01
N ILE A 262 13.00 16.85 28.51
CA ILE A 262 14.24 16.60 27.77
C ILE A 262 14.25 17.37 26.44
N SER A 263 13.15 17.39 25.68
CA SER A 263 13.07 18.19 24.45
C SER A 263 13.21 19.69 24.71
N LEU A 264 12.68 20.21 25.83
CA LEU A 264 12.86 21.61 26.23
C LEU A 264 14.34 21.90 26.54
N ALA A 265 14.98 21.04 27.33
CA ALA A 265 16.40 21.17 27.67
C ALA A 265 17.28 21.10 26.40
N LEU A 266 16.98 20.17 25.50
CA LEU A 266 17.68 20.05 24.21
C LEU A 266 17.51 21.30 23.36
N ALA A 267 16.31 21.89 23.26
CA ALA A 267 16.09 23.12 22.49
C ALA A 267 16.93 24.30 23.03
N VAL A 268 17.02 24.43 24.36
CA VAL A 268 17.89 25.43 25.01
C VAL A 268 19.37 25.16 24.72
N LEU A 269 19.82 23.91 24.84
CA LEU A 269 21.21 23.53 24.57
C LEU A 269 21.59 23.73 23.09
N TRP A 270 20.69 23.40 22.16
CA TRP A 270 20.88 23.65 20.74
C TRP A 270 20.98 25.15 20.42
N THR A 271 20.17 25.98 21.10
CA THR A 271 20.27 27.44 20.99
C THR A 271 21.61 27.95 21.53
N GLY A 272 22.05 27.45 22.68
CA GLY A 272 23.37 27.79 23.26
C GLY A 272 24.54 27.37 22.36
N LEU A 273 24.44 26.20 21.74
CA LEU A 273 25.42 25.75 20.74
C LEU A 273 25.44 26.71 19.55
N LEU A 274 24.28 27.10 19.02
CA LEU A 274 24.19 28.01 17.89
C LEU A 274 24.80 29.39 18.18
N ILE A 275 24.52 29.97 19.35
CA ILE A 275 25.12 31.23 19.81
C ILE A 275 26.65 31.09 19.85
N SER A 276 27.14 29.95 20.34
CA SER A 276 28.57 29.65 20.39
C SER A 276 29.18 29.54 19.00
N VAL A 277 28.50 28.90 18.04
CA VAL A 277 28.93 28.83 16.63
C VAL A 277 28.99 30.23 15.99
N SER A 278 28.01 31.09 16.26
CA SER A 278 27.99 32.46 15.73
C SER A 278 29.16 33.32 16.25
N GLY A 279 29.78 32.95 17.37
CA GLY A 279 30.97 33.59 17.90
C GLY A 279 32.28 33.20 17.19
N LEU A 280 32.28 32.10 16.42
CA LEU A 280 33.47 31.60 15.72
C LEU A 280 33.60 32.27 14.35
N LYS A 281 34.48 33.27 14.26
CA LYS A 281 34.76 34.01 13.00
C LYS A 281 35.97 33.47 12.22
N GLU A 282 36.78 32.63 12.85
CA GLU A 282 37.98 32.03 12.26
C GLU A 282 37.65 30.64 11.70
N HIS A 283 38.24 30.30 10.55
CA HIS A 283 38.17 28.96 9.97
C HIS A 283 36.76 28.36 9.80
N ALA A 284 35.74 29.20 9.58
CA ALA A 284 34.33 28.80 9.47
C ALA A 284 34.04 27.76 8.36
N TRP A 285 34.89 27.67 7.33
CA TRP A 285 34.79 26.67 6.27
C TRP A 285 34.87 25.23 6.77
N PHE A 286 35.60 24.95 7.86
CA PHE A 286 35.62 23.62 8.45
C PHE A 286 34.26 23.27 9.06
N LEU A 287 33.62 24.23 9.74
CA LEU A 287 32.27 24.06 10.30
C LEU A 287 31.22 23.86 9.21
N VAL A 288 31.29 24.66 8.14
CA VAL A 288 30.42 24.49 6.96
C VAL A 288 30.62 23.11 6.33
N GLY A 289 31.88 22.66 6.18
CA GLY A 289 32.20 21.33 5.65
C GLY A 289 31.66 20.19 6.53
N ILE A 290 31.87 20.27 7.85
CA ILE A 290 31.37 19.28 8.83
C ILE A 290 29.84 19.23 8.79
N GLY A 291 29.18 20.38 8.85
CA GLY A 291 27.72 20.48 8.77
C GLY A 291 27.17 19.98 7.43
N GLY A 292 27.86 20.29 6.33
CA GLY A 292 27.53 19.82 4.98
C GLY A 292 27.60 18.31 4.82
N ILE A 293 28.67 17.68 5.30
CA ILE A 293 28.81 16.21 5.32
C ILE A 293 27.67 15.58 6.14
N GLY A 294 27.32 16.17 7.29
CA GLY A 294 26.21 15.71 8.11
C GLY A 294 24.85 15.85 7.42
N MET A 295 24.59 16.98 6.75
CA MET A 295 23.36 17.16 5.96
C MET A 295 23.25 16.13 4.84
N LEU A 296 24.34 15.86 4.11
CA LEU A 296 24.35 14.83 3.06
C LEU A 296 24.02 13.46 3.63
N GLN A 297 24.62 13.08 4.77
CA GLN A 297 24.28 11.81 5.42
C GLN A 297 22.82 11.77 5.87
N ASN A 298 22.27 12.87 6.40
CA ASN A 298 20.88 12.94 6.82
C ASN A 298 19.93 12.81 5.63
N VAL A 299 20.24 13.41 4.48
CA VAL A 299 19.47 13.22 3.23
C VAL A 299 19.53 11.77 2.76
N CYS A 300 20.73 11.17 2.72
CA CYS A 300 20.89 9.77 2.34
C CYS A 300 20.13 8.85 3.30
N ALA A 301 20.24 9.07 4.61
CA ALA A 301 19.56 8.29 5.63
C ALA A 301 18.04 8.49 5.62
N ALA A 302 17.54 9.68 5.30
CA ALA A 302 16.11 9.97 5.19
C ALA A 302 15.49 9.52 3.86
N GLY A 303 16.30 9.25 2.83
CA GLY A 303 15.85 8.88 1.49
C GLY A 303 16.01 7.40 1.14
N ALA A 304 17.04 6.74 1.70
CA ALA A 304 17.42 5.39 1.32
C ALA A 304 16.27 4.38 1.50
N SER A 305 16.16 3.45 0.54
CA SER A 305 15.34 2.25 0.69
C SER A 305 16.10 1.23 1.54
N ARG A 306 15.49 0.72 2.62
CA ARG A 306 16.16 -0.23 3.53
C ARG A 306 15.52 -1.61 3.43
N GLU A 307 16.29 -2.65 3.70
CA GLU A 307 15.72 -3.98 3.82
C GLU A 307 14.66 -4.04 4.94
N PRO A 308 13.57 -4.82 4.76
CA PRO A 308 12.53 -4.94 5.77
C PRO A 308 13.07 -5.41 7.14
N SER A 309 14.08 -6.27 7.13
CA SER A 309 14.82 -6.76 8.30
C SER A 309 15.38 -5.62 9.16
N ALA A 310 15.81 -4.52 8.52
CA ALA A 310 16.39 -3.35 9.19
C ALA A 310 15.36 -2.51 9.95
N SER A 311 14.07 -2.67 9.63
CA SER A 311 12.94 -2.09 10.36
C SER A 311 12.23 -3.09 11.29
N ASP A 312 12.88 -4.22 11.57
CA ASP A 312 12.36 -5.33 12.39
C ASP A 312 11.13 -6.02 11.76
N PHE A 313 11.02 -5.96 10.44
CA PHE A 313 10.07 -6.75 9.67
C PHE A 313 10.77 -7.94 9.01
N HIS A 314 10.75 -9.08 9.69
CA HIS A 314 11.32 -10.31 9.16
C HIS A 314 10.24 -11.10 8.42
N PHE A 315 10.25 -11.01 7.09
CA PHE A 315 9.41 -11.84 6.24
C PHE A 315 10.19 -12.47 5.10
N THR A 316 9.76 -13.65 4.71
CA THR A 316 10.25 -14.39 3.54
C THR A 316 9.14 -14.47 2.51
N GLN A 317 9.50 -14.58 1.23
CA GLN A 317 8.52 -14.81 0.17
C GLN A 317 7.83 -16.17 0.37
N PHE A 318 6.55 -16.22 0.03
CA PHE A 318 5.75 -17.44 0.17
C PHE A 318 6.17 -18.48 -0.89
N ALA A 319 6.70 -19.62 -0.42
CA ALA A 319 7.35 -20.62 -1.27
C ALA A 319 6.47 -21.24 -2.37
N ARG A 320 5.13 -21.22 -2.22
CA ARG A 320 4.23 -21.87 -3.19
C ARG A 320 3.75 -20.96 -4.31
N ALA A 321 3.67 -19.65 -4.05
CA ALA A 321 3.20 -18.65 -5.00
C ALA A 321 3.72 -17.28 -4.55
N PRO A 322 4.92 -16.88 -4.99
CA PRO A 322 5.58 -15.70 -4.46
C PRO A 322 4.97 -14.40 -5.00
N THR A 323 4.61 -14.37 -6.28
CA THR A 323 4.13 -13.15 -6.96
C THR A 323 3.03 -13.49 -7.97
N ILE A 324 1.95 -12.71 -7.93
CA ILE A 324 0.84 -12.75 -8.90
C ILE A 324 0.81 -11.40 -9.62
N ILE A 325 0.78 -11.43 -10.94
CA ILE A 325 0.75 -10.23 -11.79
C ILE A 325 -0.50 -10.27 -12.68
N GLY A 326 -1.40 -9.32 -12.47
CA GLY A 326 -2.52 -9.06 -13.37
C GLY A 326 -2.05 -8.26 -14.59
N ARG A 327 -2.19 -8.80 -15.79
CA ARG A 327 -1.89 -8.08 -17.05
C ARG A 327 -3.16 -7.58 -17.71
N ARG A 328 -3.14 -6.34 -18.21
CA ARG A 328 -4.22 -5.83 -19.04
C ARG A 328 -4.24 -6.63 -20.34
N GLN A 329 -5.40 -7.21 -20.67
CA GLN A 329 -5.59 -7.84 -21.96
C GLN A 329 -5.52 -6.74 -23.02
N THR A 330 -4.57 -6.85 -23.94
CA THR A 330 -4.64 -6.09 -25.19
C THR A 330 -5.83 -6.67 -25.94
N TYR A 331 -6.87 -5.86 -26.14
CA TYR A 331 -7.86 -6.17 -27.18
C TYR A 331 -7.06 -6.12 -28.49
N ASP A 332 -6.84 -7.27 -29.11
CA ASP A 332 -6.55 -7.28 -30.54
C ASP A 332 -7.89 -6.88 -31.15
N ASP A 333 -8.07 -5.59 -31.44
CA ASP A 333 -9.21 -5.18 -32.28
C ASP A 333 -9.10 -6.04 -33.53
N ASP A 334 -10.10 -6.88 -33.79
CA ASP A 334 -10.11 -7.78 -34.94
C ASP A 334 -9.64 -7.00 -36.18
N LYS A 335 -8.49 -7.39 -36.75
CA LYS A 335 -7.97 -6.79 -37.98
C LYS A 335 -8.96 -6.97 -39.16
N ASP A 336 -9.95 -7.82 -38.98
CA ASP A 336 -11.05 -8.14 -39.89
C ASP A 336 -12.40 -7.55 -39.43
N ALA A 337 -12.43 -6.45 -38.67
CA ALA A 337 -13.63 -5.63 -38.57
C ALA A 337 -13.97 -5.07 -39.96
N ASN A 338 -14.71 -5.86 -40.74
CA ASN A 338 -15.03 -5.65 -42.15
C ASN A 338 -16.08 -4.53 -42.30
N VAL A 339 -15.78 -3.33 -41.79
CA VAL A 339 -16.59 -2.13 -42.02
C VAL A 339 -16.17 -1.56 -43.37
N LYS A 340 -16.86 -1.97 -44.43
CA LYS A 340 -16.72 -1.36 -45.75
C LYS A 340 -17.39 0.01 -45.76
N LEU A 341 -16.70 0.99 -45.20
CA LEU A 341 -17.10 2.39 -45.09
C LEU A 341 -17.69 3.00 -46.38
N LYS A 342 -17.27 2.52 -47.56
CA LYS A 342 -17.80 2.96 -48.85
C LYS A 342 -19.18 2.38 -49.18
N GLU A 343 -19.45 1.12 -48.87
CA GLU A 343 -20.76 0.49 -49.08
C GLU A 343 -21.79 1.09 -48.10
N ASP A 344 -21.39 1.36 -46.86
CA ASP A 344 -22.27 1.97 -45.86
C ASP A 344 -22.63 3.44 -46.18
N LEU A 345 -21.70 4.19 -46.79
CA LEU A 345 -21.95 5.57 -47.24
C LEU A 345 -22.94 5.64 -48.43
N GLU A 346 -22.89 4.69 -49.36
CA GLU A 346 -23.89 4.58 -50.44
C GLU A 346 -25.28 4.25 -49.88
N THR A 347 -25.33 3.45 -48.81
CA THR A 347 -26.59 3.06 -48.15
C THR A 347 -27.24 4.25 -47.40
N LEU A 348 -26.43 5.19 -46.91
CA LEU A 348 -26.88 6.39 -46.19
C LEU A 348 -27.33 7.54 -47.11
N GLU A 349 -26.98 7.52 -48.40
CA GLU A 349 -27.39 8.55 -49.37
C GLU A 349 -28.92 8.60 -49.57
N GLY A 350 -29.60 7.46 -49.39
CA GLY A 350 -31.06 7.37 -49.40
C GLY A 350 -31.73 8.03 -48.19
N LEU A 351 -31.04 8.04 -47.04
CA LEU A 351 -31.55 8.61 -45.79
C LEU A 351 -31.50 10.14 -45.83
N ASP A 352 -30.48 10.71 -46.45
CA ASP A 352 -30.34 12.16 -46.65
C ASP A 352 -31.44 12.69 -47.58
N LYS A 353 -31.74 11.96 -48.67
CA LYS A 353 -32.86 12.29 -49.58
C LYS A 353 -34.22 12.17 -48.89
N TRP A 354 -34.39 11.21 -47.98
CA TRP A 354 -35.60 11.04 -47.18
C TRP A 354 -35.78 12.17 -46.15
N ALA A 355 -34.70 12.57 -45.45
CA ALA A 355 -34.72 13.66 -44.49
C ALA A 355 -35.02 15.02 -45.15
N LEU A 356 -34.45 15.29 -46.33
CA LEU A 356 -34.72 16.50 -47.12
C LEU A 356 -36.17 16.60 -47.61
N ASN A 357 -36.80 15.47 -47.97
CA ASN A 357 -38.19 15.43 -48.40
C ASN A 357 -39.19 15.62 -47.25
N ASN A 358 -38.85 15.16 -46.05
CA ASN A 358 -39.74 15.25 -44.88
C ASN A 358 -39.64 16.57 -44.12
N SER A 359 -38.62 17.39 -44.39
CA SER A 359 -38.48 18.73 -43.79
C SER A 359 -39.39 19.80 -44.43
N LYS A 360 -40.11 19.51 -45.53
CA LYS A 360 -40.85 20.52 -46.32
C LYS A 360 -42.39 20.46 -46.25
N LYS A 361 -42.98 19.69 -45.33
CA LYS A 361 -44.44 19.67 -45.16
C LYS A 361 -44.85 20.02 -43.73
N ASP A 362 -45.13 21.30 -43.52
CA ASP A 362 -45.93 21.78 -42.39
C ASP A 362 -47.40 21.30 -42.56
N SER A 363 -47.89 20.61 -41.51
CA SER A 363 -49.26 20.37 -40.95
C SER A 363 -50.53 20.78 -41.75
N PRO A 364 -51.70 20.09 -41.64
CA PRO A 364 -52.35 19.76 -40.35
C PRO A 364 -53.24 18.48 -40.21
N GLU A 365 -53.34 18.02 -38.95
CA GLU A 365 -54.45 17.33 -38.22
C GLU A 365 -55.03 15.93 -38.64
N LEU A 366 -55.27 15.09 -37.58
CA LEU A 366 -55.98 13.78 -37.45
C LEU A 366 -55.13 12.47 -37.34
N PRO A 367 -55.62 11.45 -36.56
CA PRO A 367 -54.86 10.72 -35.53
C PRO A 367 -54.02 9.54 -36.04
N PRO A 368 -53.07 9.02 -35.24
CA PRO A 368 -52.16 7.95 -35.68
C PRO A 368 -52.92 6.64 -35.92
N GLN A 369 -53.01 6.25 -37.19
CA GLN A 369 -53.35 4.87 -37.56
C GLN A 369 -52.20 3.96 -37.15
N VAL A 370 -52.51 2.98 -36.30
CA VAL A 370 -51.62 1.87 -35.96
C VAL A 370 -51.35 1.06 -37.23
N VAL A 371 -50.12 1.07 -37.71
CA VAL A 371 -49.68 0.19 -38.79
C VAL A 371 -49.49 -1.22 -38.20
N PRO A 372 -50.09 -2.28 -38.77
CA PRO A 372 -50.01 -3.61 -38.20
C PRO A 372 -48.62 -4.24 -38.39
N MET A 373 -48.25 -5.10 -37.44
CA MET A 373 -46.98 -5.82 -37.38
C MET A 373 -46.74 -6.66 -38.66
N PRO A 374 -45.54 -6.63 -39.26
CA PRO A 374 -45.27 -7.33 -40.51
C PRO A 374 -45.21 -8.86 -40.33
N GLN A 375 -45.73 -9.59 -41.33
CA GLN A 375 -46.03 -11.03 -41.32
C GLN A 375 -44.82 -11.98 -41.21
N TRP A 376 -43.57 -11.49 -41.22
CA TRP A 376 -42.39 -12.36 -41.06
C TRP A 376 -42.16 -12.77 -39.60
N LEU A 377 -42.70 -12.01 -38.62
CA LEU A 377 -42.63 -12.35 -37.20
C LEU A 377 -43.61 -13.49 -36.80
N SER A 378 -44.46 -13.94 -37.72
CA SER A 378 -45.34 -15.10 -37.55
C SER A 378 -44.84 -16.40 -38.21
N SER A 379 -43.60 -16.42 -38.73
CA SER A 379 -43.08 -17.55 -39.52
C SER A 379 -42.07 -18.47 -38.82
N MET A 380 -41.78 -18.29 -37.52
CA MET A 380 -40.95 -19.25 -36.78
C MET A 380 -41.82 -20.34 -36.12
N SER A 381 -41.67 -21.59 -36.58
CA SER A 381 -42.30 -22.76 -35.96
C SER A 381 -41.33 -23.50 -35.05
N ALA A 382 -41.85 -24.17 -34.01
CA ALA A 382 -41.07 -24.86 -32.97
C ALA A 382 -40.35 -26.16 -33.42
N TYR A 383 -40.16 -26.39 -34.72
CA TYR A 383 -39.62 -27.65 -35.27
C TYR A 383 -38.42 -27.53 -36.23
N ASP A 384 -37.83 -26.34 -36.39
CA ASP A 384 -36.60 -26.20 -37.16
C ASP A 384 -35.39 -26.54 -36.26
N GLY A 385 -34.83 -27.75 -36.45
CA GLY A 385 -33.78 -28.32 -35.61
C GLY A 385 -32.48 -27.50 -35.51
N ILE A 386 -31.60 -27.95 -34.61
CA ILE A 386 -30.36 -27.28 -34.21
C ILE A 386 -29.32 -27.33 -35.36
N PRO A 387 -28.68 -26.20 -35.74
CA PRO A 387 -27.64 -26.20 -36.79
C PRO A 387 -26.35 -26.91 -36.34
N GLY A 388 -25.71 -27.64 -37.26
CA GLY A 388 -24.66 -28.64 -36.99
C GLY A 388 -23.35 -28.19 -36.33
N TRP A 389 -23.18 -26.90 -36.03
CA TRP A 389 -22.09 -26.39 -35.18
C TRP A 389 -22.40 -26.47 -33.68
N LEU A 390 -23.61 -26.94 -33.32
CA LEU A 390 -24.09 -27.12 -31.95
C LEU A 390 -24.37 -28.60 -31.62
N GLU A 391 -23.87 -29.54 -32.42
CA GLU A 391 -23.83 -30.95 -32.04
C GLU A 391 -22.70 -31.18 -31.01
N PRO A 392 -22.97 -31.84 -29.86
CA PRO A 392 -21.93 -32.11 -28.86
C PRO A 392 -20.91 -33.11 -29.41
N ILE A 393 -19.62 -32.75 -29.33
CA ILE A 393 -18.49 -33.60 -29.70
C ILE A 393 -18.55 -34.89 -28.86
N LYS A 394 -18.57 -36.05 -29.52
CA LYS A 394 -18.50 -37.36 -28.85
C LYS A 394 -17.07 -37.62 -28.34
N PRO A 395 -16.90 -38.24 -27.16
CA PRO A 395 -15.58 -38.47 -26.60
C PRO A 395 -14.88 -39.60 -27.35
N GLU A 396 -13.77 -39.30 -28.02
CA GLU A 396 -12.85 -40.30 -28.56
C GLU A 396 -11.80 -40.69 -27.51
N HIS A 397 -11.38 -41.95 -27.55
CA HIS A 397 -10.61 -42.62 -26.51
C HIS A 397 -9.24 -41.99 -26.21
N VAL A 398 -8.87 -42.11 -24.93
CA VAL A 398 -7.66 -41.57 -24.31
C VAL A 398 -6.44 -42.38 -24.73
N ASP A 399 -5.51 -41.75 -25.44
CA ASP A 399 -4.15 -42.26 -25.59
C ASP A 399 -3.26 -41.67 -24.49
N ALA A 400 -2.57 -42.55 -23.75
CA ALA A 400 -1.68 -42.24 -22.62
C ALA A 400 -0.50 -41.31 -22.96
N ALA A 401 -0.30 -40.96 -24.24
CA ALA A 401 0.64 -39.93 -24.67
C ALA A 401 0.11 -38.50 -24.42
N ALA A 402 -1.21 -38.31 -24.38
CA ALA A 402 -1.84 -37.03 -24.11
C ALA A 402 -1.69 -36.60 -22.64
N ASP A 403 -1.62 -37.54 -21.70
CA ASP A 403 -1.34 -37.25 -20.28
C ASP A 403 0.10 -36.75 -20.07
N ALA A 404 1.07 -37.28 -20.81
CA ALA A 404 2.45 -36.79 -20.81
C ALA A 404 2.57 -35.41 -21.49
N ALA A 405 1.70 -35.11 -22.46
CA ALA A 405 1.61 -33.79 -23.09
C ALA A 405 0.88 -32.78 -22.20
N LEU A 406 -0.17 -33.16 -21.47
CA LEU A 406 -0.86 -32.32 -20.49
C LEU A 406 0.03 -32.00 -19.29
N GLN A 407 0.88 -32.93 -18.84
CA GLN A 407 1.91 -32.64 -17.83
C GLN A 407 2.98 -31.65 -18.33
N ARG A 408 3.30 -31.65 -19.63
CA ARG A 408 4.16 -30.63 -20.26
C ARG A 408 3.45 -29.31 -20.54
N HIS A 409 2.14 -29.33 -20.82
CA HIS A 409 1.37 -28.14 -21.15
C HIS A 409 0.88 -27.37 -19.91
N PHE A 410 0.63 -28.07 -18.81
CA PHE A 410 0.22 -27.51 -17.52
C PHE A 410 1.31 -27.56 -16.45
N GLY A 411 2.57 -27.80 -16.85
CA GLY A 411 3.78 -27.54 -16.08
C GLY A 411 3.65 -27.58 -14.56
N PHE A 412 3.25 -28.72 -13.98
CA PHE A 412 3.50 -28.96 -12.56
C PHE A 412 4.98 -29.32 -12.41
N GLY A 413 5.83 -28.32 -12.62
CA GLY A 413 7.22 -28.36 -12.20
C GLY A 413 7.29 -28.27 -10.68
N GLU A 414 8.28 -28.92 -10.09
CA GLU A 414 8.69 -28.58 -8.73
C GLU A 414 8.87 -27.07 -8.66
N ALA A 415 8.03 -26.41 -7.85
CA ALA A 415 7.97 -24.96 -7.74
C ALA A 415 9.38 -24.43 -7.44
N THR A 416 9.99 -23.83 -8.46
CA THR A 416 11.24 -23.10 -8.26
C THR A 416 10.89 -21.75 -7.66
N VAL A 417 11.77 -21.23 -6.81
CA VAL A 417 11.53 -20.10 -5.90
C VAL A 417 11.11 -18.77 -6.59
N ASN A 418 10.94 -18.73 -7.92
CA ASN A 418 10.66 -17.52 -8.72
C ASN A 418 9.48 -17.64 -9.71
N ASP A 419 8.57 -18.60 -9.55
CA ASP A 419 7.45 -18.73 -10.49
C ASP A 419 6.43 -17.57 -10.33
N ILE A 420 6.36 -16.71 -11.35
CA ILE A 420 5.41 -15.59 -11.44
C ILE A 420 4.11 -16.10 -12.05
N ILE A 421 2.98 -15.86 -11.39
CA ILE A 421 1.66 -16.25 -11.89
C ILE A 421 1.04 -15.06 -12.62
N TYR A 422 0.74 -15.22 -13.90
CA TYR A 422 0.05 -14.20 -14.69
C TYR A 422 -1.46 -14.43 -14.67
N ALA A 423 -2.21 -13.36 -14.45
CA ALA A 423 -3.66 -13.36 -14.45
C ALA A 423 -4.22 -12.25 -15.35
N VAL A 424 -5.46 -12.40 -15.80
CA VAL A 424 -6.11 -11.41 -16.67
C VAL A 424 -6.69 -10.27 -15.83
N GLY A 425 -6.09 -9.09 -15.97
CA GLY A 425 -6.47 -7.85 -15.29
C GLY A 425 -6.35 -7.90 -13.76
N VAL A 426 -6.87 -6.86 -13.12
CA VAL A 426 -6.95 -6.73 -11.66
C VAL A 426 -7.84 -7.84 -11.07
N HIS A 427 -8.96 -8.13 -11.73
CA HIS A 427 -9.94 -9.10 -11.25
C HIS A 427 -9.40 -10.54 -11.25
N GLY A 428 -8.77 -10.97 -12.34
CA GLY A 428 -8.12 -12.28 -12.40
C GLY A 428 -7.02 -12.43 -11.36
N ALA A 429 -6.21 -11.39 -11.13
CA ALA A 429 -5.16 -11.41 -10.11
C ALA A 429 -5.72 -11.59 -8.70
N LEU A 430 -6.82 -10.91 -8.35
CA LEU A 430 -7.50 -11.09 -7.06
C LEU A 430 -8.12 -12.49 -6.93
N MET A 431 -8.62 -13.07 -8.01
CA MET A 431 -9.11 -14.46 -7.99
C MET A 431 -7.98 -15.46 -7.78
N GLU A 432 -6.84 -15.28 -8.44
CA GLU A 432 -5.66 -16.12 -8.21
C GLU A 432 -5.19 -16.01 -6.76
N LEU A 433 -5.20 -14.80 -6.18
CA LEU A 433 -4.88 -14.60 -4.76
C LEU A 433 -5.78 -15.45 -3.85
N GLU A 434 -7.09 -15.51 -4.10
CA GLU A 434 -8.04 -16.30 -3.30
C GLU A 434 -7.77 -17.81 -3.37
N LYS A 435 -7.25 -18.32 -4.49
CA LYS A 435 -6.89 -19.74 -4.61
C LYS A 435 -5.75 -20.11 -3.64
N TRP A 436 -4.80 -19.20 -3.47
CA TRP A 436 -3.61 -19.40 -2.63
C TRP A 436 -3.83 -19.02 -1.17
N VAL A 437 -4.49 -17.89 -0.93
CA VAL A 437 -4.78 -17.35 0.40
C VAL A 437 -6.29 -17.08 0.47
N PRO A 438 -7.07 -18.05 1.00
CA PRO A 438 -8.50 -17.88 1.17
C PRO A 438 -8.81 -16.62 1.99
N THR A 439 -9.92 -15.97 1.68
CA THR A 439 -10.42 -14.70 2.23
C THR A 439 -9.65 -13.43 1.82
N ALA A 440 -8.40 -13.57 1.34
CA ALA A 440 -7.59 -12.42 0.92
C ALA A 440 -8.05 -11.79 -0.39
N GLY A 441 -8.37 -12.59 -1.41
CA GLY A 441 -8.87 -12.06 -2.66
C GLY A 441 -10.19 -11.33 -2.47
N LEU A 442 -11.09 -11.92 -1.68
CA LEU A 442 -12.42 -11.37 -1.40
C LEU A 442 -12.37 -10.04 -0.63
N ALA A 443 -11.53 -9.94 0.40
CA ALA A 443 -11.35 -8.69 1.16
C ALA A 443 -10.82 -7.56 0.27
N MET A 444 -9.90 -7.87 -0.64
CA MET A 444 -9.31 -6.88 -1.54
C MET A 444 -10.28 -6.41 -2.65
N VAL A 445 -11.23 -7.26 -3.07
CA VAL A 445 -12.27 -6.85 -4.05
C VAL A 445 -13.08 -5.66 -3.53
N GLN A 446 -13.45 -5.65 -2.25
CA GLN A 446 -14.21 -4.52 -1.66
C GLN A 446 -13.42 -3.20 -1.70
N ILE A 447 -12.10 -3.27 -1.53
CA ILE A 447 -11.21 -2.10 -1.46
C ILE A 447 -10.93 -1.52 -2.84
N PHE A 448 -10.72 -2.38 -3.83
CA PHE A 448 -10.45 -1.97 -5.21
C PHE A 448 -11.72 -1.61 -5.98
N PHE A 449 -12.88 -2.16 -5.59
CA PHE A 449 -14.17 -1.92 -6.24
C PHE A 449 -15.25 -1.49 -5.22
N PRO A 450 -15.11 -0.32 -4.58
CA PRO A 450 -16.04 0.15 -3.55
C PRO A 450 -17.40 0.57 -4.11
N SER A 451 -17.42 1.13 -5.33
CA SER A 451 -18.64 1.40 -6.09
C SER A 451 -18.97 0.13 -6.86
N GLY A 452 -19.96 -0.62 -6.37
CA GLY A 452 -20.22 -2.00 -6.80
C GLY A 452 -20.06 -2.18 -8.31
N LEU A 453 -19.19 -3.13 -8.69
CA LEU A 453 -18.91 -3.55 -10.06
C LEU A 453 -20.13 -3.35 -10.98
N SER A 454 -20.09 -2.32 -11.84
CA SER A 454 -20.95 -2.28 -13.02
C SER A 454 -20.45 -3.41 -13.92
N TYR A 455 -21.15 -4.53 -13.90
CA TYR A 455 -20.79 -5.70 -14.68
C TYR A 455 -21.45 -5.56 -16.05
N ASN A 456 -20.66 -5.22 -17.05
CA ASN A 456 -21.06 -5.36 -18.44
C ASN A 456 -20.06 -6.25 -19.15
N ASP A 457 -19.85 -7.46 -18.62
CA ASP A 457 -18.94 -8.42 -19.19
C ASP A 457 -19.64 -9.78 -19.33
N GLN A 458 -19.65 -10.31 -20.55
CA GLN A 458 -20.25 -11.59 -20.91
C GLN A 458 -19.50 -12.79 -20.27
N SER A 459 -18.34 -12.54 -19.65
CA SER A 459 -17.47 -13.54 -19.02
C SER A 459 -18.07 -14.27 -17.80
N ILE A 460 -19.09 -13.72 -17.11
CA ILE A 460 -19.86 -14.46 -16.08
C ILE A 460 -20.85 -15.45 -16.71
N ARG A 461 -21.43 -15.11 -17.87
CA ARG A 461 -22.30 -16.02 -18.63
C ARG A 461 -21.52 -17.25 -19.11
N ASP A 462 -20.24 -17.06 -19.42
CA ASP A 462 -19.39 -18.11 -20.01
C ASP A 462 -18.66 -19.00 -18.98
N ASN A 463 -19.00 -18.90 -17.69
CA ASN A 463 -18.81 -20.00 -16.73
C ASN A 463 -17.34 -20.43 -16.45
N VAL A 464 -16.34 -19.56 -16.67
CA VAL A 464 -14.93 -19.89 -16.37
C VAL A 464 -14.61 -19.85 -14.86
N HIS A 465 -15.34 -19.05 -14.07
CA HIS A 465 -15.04 -18.80 -12.64
C HIS A 465 -16.16 -19.14 -11.65
N LYS A 466 -17.15 -19.96 -12.04
CA LYS A 466 -18.30 -20.35 -11.18
C LYS A 466 -17.89 -20.94 -9.83
N LYS A 467 -16.76 -21.63 -9.75
CA LYS A 467 -16.22 -22.19 -8.49
C LYS A 467 -15.73 -21.11 -7.52
N PHE A 468 -15.18 -20.00 -8.03
CA PHE A 468 -14.69 -18.88 -7.21
C PHE A 468 -15.86 -18.14 -6.56
N TRP A 469 -16.86 -17.72 -7.34
CA TRP A 469 -18.03 -17.00 -6.82
C TRP A 469 -18.82 -17.82 -5.82
N LYS A 470 -18.98 -19.13 -6.08
CA LYS A 470 -19.55 -20.07 -5.10
C LYS A 470 -18.74 -20.09 -3.79
N ARG A 471 -17.41 -20.25 -3.88
CA ARG A 471 -16.54 -20.31 -2.70
C ARG A 471 -16.53 -19.01 -1.90
N ALA A 472 -16.40 -17.87 -2.57
CA ALA A 472 -16.44 -16.54 -1.97
C ALA A 472 -17.75 -16.30 -1.21
N TYR A 473 -18.86 -16.77 -1.78
CA TYR A 473 -20.19 -16.68 -1.19
C TYR A 473 -20.34 -17.54 0.07
N TYR A 474 -19.83 -18.78 0.09
CA TYR A 474 -19.79 -19.59 1.31
C TYR A 474 -18.87 -19.01 2.38
N THR A 475 -17.69 -18.51 1.99
CA THR A 475 -16.76 -17.91 2.96
C THR A 475 -17.32 -16.65 3.59
N ALA A 476 -18.01 -15.80 2.83
CA ALA A 476 -18.67 -14.60 3.35
C ALA A 476 -19.82 -14.94 4.33
N ALA A 477 -20.57 -16.00 4.04
CA ALA A 477 -21.61 -16.49 4.94
C ALA A 477 -21.05 -17.07 6.26
N ALA A 478 -19.86 -17.69 6.19
CA ALA A 478 -19.22 -18.40 7.31
C ALA A 478 -18.29 -17.54 8.19
N THR A 479 -18.06 -16.25 7.89
CA THR A 479 -17.22 -15.39 8.74
C THR A 479 -17.95 -14.96 10.01
N ASP A 480 -17.29 -15.09 11.17
CA ASP A 480 -17.80 -14.60 12.46
C ASP A 480 -17.93 -13.06 12.43
N ASN A 481 -19.12 -12.56 12.78
CA ASN A 481 -19.52 -11.14 12.81
C ASN A 481 -19.62 -10.41 11.46
N GLY A 482 -20.75 -10.59 10.78
CA GLY A 482 -21.39 -9.47 10.08
C GLY A 482 -20.71 -8.99 8.79
N ASN A 483 -20.37 -9.91 7.90
CA ASN A 483 -20.12 -9.58 6.50
C ASN A 483 -21.44 -9.32 5.73
N GLU A 484 -22.43 -8.67 6.36
CA GLU A 484 -23.74 -8.35 5.74
C GLU A 484 -23.55 -7.56 4.46
N ALA A 485 -22.68 -6.55 4.49
CA ALA A 485 -22.34 -5.74 3.32
C ALA A 485 -21.74 -6.60 2.20
N LEU A 486 -20.97 -7.64 2.54
CA LEU A 486 -20.36 -8.55 1.57
C LEU A 486 -21.38 -9.55 1.01
N VAL A 487 -22.26 -10.11 1.84
CA VAL A 487 -23.32 -11.04 1.41
C VAL A 487 -24.38 -10.29 0.56
N ASN A 488 -24.79 -9.09 0.96
CA ASN A 488 -25.64 -8.22 0.14
C ASN A 488 -24.97 -7.87 -1.18
N LEU A 489 -23.68 -7.50 -1.15
CA LEU A 489 -22.91 -7.22 -2.36
C LEU A 489 -22.86 -8.45 -3.28
N LEU A 490 -22.69 -9.66 -2.76
CA LEU A 490 -22.65 -10.87 -3.58
C LEU A 490 -24.03 -11.22 -4.17
N LEU A 491 -25.10 -11.04 -3.40
CA LEU A 491 -26.49 -11.27 -3.83
C LEU A 491 -26.98 -10.26 -4.86
N GLU A 492 -26.72 -8.97 -4.65
CA GLU A 492 -27.02 -7.90 -5.62
C GLU A 492 -26.25 -8.06 -6.94
N LYS A 493 -25.16 -8.85 -6.92
CA LYS A 493 -24.31 -9.12 -8.08
C LYS A 493 -24.59 -10.49 -8.73
N GLY A 494 -25.71 -11.13 -8.40
CA GLY A 494 -26.22 -12.32 -9.09
C GLY A 494 -25.69 -13.65 -8.56
N ALA A 495 -25.12 -13.70 -7.36
CA ALA A 495 -24.84 -14.96 -6.69
C ALA A 495 -26.17 -15.71 -6.46
N ASP A 496 -26.21 -16.98 -6.88
CA ASP A 496 -27.35 -17.85 -6.64
C ASP A 496 -27.48 -18.13 -5.14
N VAL A 497 -28.60 -17.65 -4.57
CA VAL A 497 -28.94 -17.69 -3.15
C VAL A 497 -28.93 -19.13 -2.63
N ASP A 498 -29.32 -20.09 -3.47
CA ASP A 498 -29.43 -21.51 -3.13
C ASP A 498 -28.27 -22.35 -3.66
N SER A 499 -27.17 -21.70 -4.06
CA SER A 499 -26.03 -22.43 -4.63
C SER A 499 -25.47 -23.45 -3.64
N LYS A 500 -25.45 -24.73 -4.04
CA LYS A 500 -24.91 -25.82 -3.21
C LYS A 500 -23.40 -26.01 -3.40
N ASP A 501 -22.69 -26.20 -2.28
CA ASP A 501 -21.27 -26.53 -2.24
C ASP A 501 -21.02 -28.00 -2.66
N SER A 502 -19.76 -28.44 -2.66
CA SER A 502 -19.38 -29.82 -2.99
C SER A 502 -19.90 -30.88 -1.99
N TYR A 503 -20.41 -30.44 -0.84
CA TYR A 503 -21.04 -31.25 0.20
C TYR A 503 -22.58 -31.11 0.19
N GLY A 504 -23.14 -30.40 -0.80
CA GLY A 504 -24.58 -30.16 -0.89
C GLY A 504 -25.11 -29.08 0.05
N ARG A 505 -24.24 -28.34 0.75
CA ARG A 505 -24.64 -27.28 1.71
C ARG A 505 -24.90 -25.97 1.00
N THR A 506 -25.96 -25.29 1.43
CA THR A 506 -26.33 -23.93 1.01
C THR A 506 -25.55 -22.89 1.83
N PRO A 507 -25.49 -21.62 1.36
CA PRO A 507 -24.92 -20.53 2.15
C PRO A 507 -25.68 -20.30 3.46
N LEU A 508 -27.00 -20.56 3.47
CA LEU A 508 -27.83 -20.56 4.66
C LEU A 508 -27.37 -21.62 5.68
N SER A 509 -27.04 -22.83 5.21
CA SER A 509 -26.47 -23.90 6.04
C SER A 509 -25.13 -23.49 6.69
N TRP A 510 -24.27 -22.78 5.96
CA TRP A 510 -23.01 -22.25 6.51
C TRP A 510 -23.20 -21.13 7.53
N ALA A 511 -24.10 -20.18 7.25
CA ALA A 511 -24.41 -19.07 8.16
C ALA A 511 -25.05 -19.58 9.46
N THR A 512 -25.90 -20.60 9.38
CA THR A 512 -26.55 -21.25 10.52
C THR A 512 -25.60 -22.11 11.34
N GLU A 513 -24.71 -22.90 10.70
CA GLU A 513 -23.66 -23.69 11.38
C GLU A 513 -22.72 -22.78 12.21
N LYS A 514 -22.45 -21.57 11.72
CA LYS A 514 -21.58 -20.58 12.39
C LYS A 514 -22.31 -19.64 13.35
N GLY A 515 -23.64 -19.64 13.37
CA GLY A 515 -24.45 -18.73 14.21
C GLY A 515 -24.40 -17.27 13.77
N ASN A 516 -24.18 -17.00 12.48
CA ASN A 516 -24.11 -15.64 11.93
C ASN A 516 -25.52 -15.09 11.63
N GLU A 517 -26.24 -14.66 12.69
CA GLU A 517 -27.65 -14.20 12.63
C GLU A 517 -27.90 -13.11 11.59
N ALA A 518 -26.94 -12.20 11.45
CA ALA A 518 -26.87 -11.13 10.47
C ALA A 518 -26.97 -11.64 9.02
N ALA A 519 -26.13 -12.61 8.65
CA ALA A 519 -26.15 -13.23 7.33
C ALA A 519 -27.41 -14.07 7.11
N VAL A 520 -27.93 -14.75 8.15
CA VAL A 520 -29.16 -15.55 8.07
C VAL A 520 -30.37 -14.67 7.74
N LYS A 521 -30.55 -13.53 8.41
CA LYS A 521 -31.67 -12.60 8.12
C LYS A 521 -31.65 -12.10 6.68
N LEU A 522 -30.48 -11.66 6.24
CA LEU A 522 -30.28 -11.10 4.91
C LEU A 522 -30.51 -12.15 3.80
N LEU A 523 -30.07 -13.40 4.00
CA LEU A 523 -30.31 -14.51 3.06
C LEU A 523 -31.81 -14.85 2.96
N LEU A 524 -32.53 -14.85 4.09
CA LEU A 524 -33.99 -15.07 4.10
C LEU A 524 -34.76 -13.92 3.44
N GLU A 525 -34.37 -12.66 3.69
CA GLU A 525 -34.96 -11.48 3.02
C GLU A 525 -34.79 -11.51 1.50
N LYS A 526 -33.71 -12.13 1.00
CA LYS A 526 -33.41 -12.28 -0.43
C LYS A 526 -33.95 -13.57 -1.05
N GLY A 527 -34.71 -14.37 -0.30
CA GLY A 527 -35.48 -15.50 -0.80
C GLY A 527 -34.78 -16.87 -0.76
N ALA A 528 -33.81 -17.07 0.15
CA ALA A 528 -33.16 -18.37 0.31
C ALA A 528 -34.14 -19.49 0.69
N THR A 529 -34.02 -20.65 0.05
CA THR A 529 -34.81 -21.84 0.40
C THR A 529 -34.31 -22.47 1.70
N VAL A 530 -35.23 -22.73 2.61
CA VAL A 530 -34.92 -23.38 3.90
C VAL A 530 -35.06 -24.89 3.72
N ASP A 531 -33.94 -25.60 3.67
CA ASP A 531 -33.92 -27.07 3.65
C ASP A 531 -34.15 -27.63 5.08
N SER A 532 -34.58 -28.90 5.18
CA SER A 532 -34.96 -29.53 6.46
C SER A 532 -33.85 -29.57 7.53
N THR A 533 -32.59 -29.47 7.11
CA THR A 533 -31.42 -29.34 8.00
C THR A 533 -31.31 -27.96 8.65
N ASP A 534 -31.79 -26.93 7.95
CA ASP A 534 -31.64 -25.54 8.35
C ASP A 534 -32.78 -25.11 9.29
N ILE A 535 -33.96 -25.76 9.20
CA ILE A 535 -35.17 -25.44 9.99
C ILE A 535 -34.88 -25.37 11.50
N SER A 536 -34.24 -26.39 12.06
CA SER A 536 -33.99 -26.45 13.52
C SER A 536 -33.02 -25.38 14.03
N ILE A 537 -32.13 -24.87 13.15
CA ILE A 537 -31.13 -23.87 13.50
C ILE A 537 -31.66 -22.47 13.22
N VAL A 538 -32.40 -22.28 12.13
CA VAL A 538 -33.15 -21.06 11.83
C VAL A 538 -34.19 -20.79 12.92
N GLU A 539 -34.93 -21.81 13.37
CA GLU A 539 -35.84 -21.70 14.53
C GLU A 539 -35.08 -21.29 15.80
N ARG A 540 -33.88 -21.83 16.05
CA ARG A 540 -33.06 -21.46 17.21
C ARG A 540 -32.58 -20.00 17.15
N CYS A 541 -32.18 -19.52 15.97
CA CYS A 541 -31.82 -18.11 15.74
C CYS A 541 -33.06 -17.18 15.84
N TYR A 542 -34.24 -17.62 15.39
CA TYR A 542 -35.49 -16.84 15.50
C TYR A 542 -36.07 -16.84 16.93
N HIS A 543 -35.96 -17.94 17.66
CA HIS A 543 -36.43 -18.04 19.05
C HIS A 543 -35.58 -17.24 20.06
N GLY A 544 -34.37 -16.82 19.69
CA GLY A 544 -33.61 -15.80 20.43
C GLY A 544 -34.24 -14.41 20.39
N LEU A 545 -35.13 -14.14 19.41
CA LEU A 545 -35.82 -12.86 19.20
C LEU A 545 -37.31 -12.87 19.59
N GLN A 546 -37.96 -14.03 19.68
CA GLN A 546 -39.35 -14.13 20.14
C GLN A 546 -39.48 -14.09 21.67
N GLY A 547 -39.01 -13.00 22.26
CA GLY A 547 -39.63 -12.41 23.45
C GLY A 547 -40.84 -11.53 23.11
N THR A 548 -41.10 -11.24 21.82
CA THR A 548 -42.28 -10.49 21.38
C THR A 548 -42.86 -11.14 20.13
N GLY A 549 -44.06 -11.68 20.29
CA GLY A 549 -44.64 -12.66 19.37
C GLY A 549 -45.06 -12.12 18.01
N THR A 550 -44.94 -12.99 17.02
CA THR A 550 -45.92 -13.21 15.95
C THR A 550 -45.57 -14.53 15.28
N ARG A 551 -46.50 -15.50 15.33
CA ARG A 551 -46.38 -16.78 14.63
C ARG A 551 -46.64 -16.57 13.15
N LEU A 552 -45.90 -17.33 12.33
CA LEU A 552 -45.98 -17.45 10.87
C LEU A 552 -47.40 -17.51 10.34
#